data_AF-A0A9W4DWE5-F1
#
_entry.id   AF-A0A9W4DWE5-F1
#
_cell.length_a   1.000
_cell.length_b   1.000
_cell.length_c   1.000
_cell.angle_alpha   90.00
_cell.angle_beta   90.00
_cell.angle_gamma   90.00
#
_symmetry.space_group_name_H-M   'P 1'
#
loop_
_entity.id
_entity.type
_entity.pdbx_description
1 polymer ?
#
loop_
_entity_poly.entity_id
_entity_poly.type
_entity_poly.pdbx_seq_one_letter_code
_entity_poly.pdbx_strand_id
1 'polypeptide(L)'
;MRTVTVRTTGEGDGMGWWRRLLRRGGKEAGSRGLPPTALEEAGRQDAHAFPGRLSEATDPDAIRAPHSGAAVAALPAAERRALALRLQQDRRALSCHDQEWWAAKALTSVHCGWSAGEVAEMLRLAVTRPPDLAATAWGTGGERALQLPLAALAELPADARRPLLGPVRSALELCAPHHGTGRPLPGRERITARLRDLLGADPEADTLLPPGDPYAVAARCGLGPRLYDPGVVQLLRLCTQDLDVRPDYRWLGTVREHLMRSSTAIRALPALLAAARGLPEDCPDRAAHPGVPGGRSLRLLGALAWAACLSGRHKALIELGLSLQYLSDHSAEEAAFLLRSGLAALGALGGEPGTGVHRRVITGHPVQTVALAAEQLNVVRRFPPGWESKALRHPLGAYTAVFAVHPDGAVTLGFRAAKGRVRPGVPPHVRRRNPVQYAALRAQLTHLRDQVAAHRGTLAERLHGDRGTPAAEWAAEFLDEPALAQLTRALVWQADLPRGPVAGLPVRPRHGTVWVLRDLRGVHHELADTTVVSLWNPRHADAAEVAAWRRELSRRHVIQPVPQLPPPGAG
;
A
#
# COMPACT_ATOMS: atom_id res chain seq x y z
N MET A 1 -16.81 -39.20 15.77
CA MET A 1 -17.65 -38.09 15.29
C MET A 1 -19.07 -38.61 15.13
N ARG A 2 -19.97 -38.24 16.05
CA ARG A 2 -21.41 -38.58 15.98
C ARG A 2 -22.14 -37.41 15.31
N THR A 3 -22.76 -37.67 14.18
CA THR A 3 -23.65 -36.74 13.48
C THR A 3 -24.95 -36.62 14.29
N VAL A 4 -25.15 -35.48 14.94
CA VAL A 4 -26.40 -35.16 15.64
C VAL A 4 -27.32 -34.47 14.64
N THR A 5 -28.31 -35.20 14.14
CA THR A 5 -29.38 -34.67 13.30
C THR A 5 -30.43 -34.04 14.22
N VAL A 6 -30.39 -32.72 14.38
CA VAL A 6 -31.43 -31.97 15.10
C VAL A 6 -32.64 -31.84 14.18
N ARG A 7 -33.70 -32.63 14.44
CA ARG A 7 -35.04 -32.38 13.88
C ARG A 7 -35.70 -31.27 14.71
N THR A 8 -35.80 -30.08 14.14
CA THR A 8 -36.66 -29.01 14.65
C THR A 8 -38.09 -29.23 14.14
N THR A 9 -38.88 -30.01 14.87
CA THR A 9 -40.35 -29.96 14.77
C THR A 9 -40.84 -28.98 15.81
N GLY A 10 -40.90 -27.71 15.42
CA GLY A 10 -41.59 -26.67 16.17
C GLY A 10 -42.70 -26.10 15.30
N GLU A 11 -43.92 -26.63 15.46
CA GLU A 11 -45.14 -25.86 15.22
C GLU A 11 -45.17 -24.76 16.28
N GLY A 12 -44.39 -23.70 16.02
CA GLY A 12 -44.38 -22.50 16.83
C GLY A 12 -45.66 -21.73 16.58
N ASP A 13 -46.51 -21.67 17.61
CA ASP A 13 -47.68 -20.80 17.72
C ASP A 13 -47.38 -19.41 17.13
N GLY A 14 -47.87 -19.19 15.91
CA GLY A 14 -47.73 -17.95 15.13
C GLY A 14 -48.54 -16.79 15.69
N MET A 15 -48.72 -16.73 17.01
CA MET A 15 -49.25 -15.54 17.67
C MET A 15 -48.17 -14.47 17.71
N GLY A 16 -48.30 -13.51 16.81
CA GLY A 16 -47.44 -12.34 16.68
C GLY A 16 -47.16 -11.65 18.01
N TRP A 17 -45.90 -11.30 18.22
CA TRP A 17 -45.39 -10.71 19.46
C TRP A 17 -46.10 -9.42 19.90
N TRP A 18 -46.84 -8.77 18.99
CA TRP A 18 -47.62 -7.54 19.20
C TRP A 18 -48.74 -7.67 20.23
N ARG A 19 -49.35 -8.86 20.40
CA ARG A 19 -50.31 -9.10 21.50
C ARG A 19 -49.67 -8.95 22.88
N ARG A 20 -48.34 -9.13 23.00
CA ARG A 20 -47.60 -8.92 24.27
C ARG A 20 -47.25 -7.46 24.51
N LEU A 21 -47.07 -6.66 23.46
CA LEU A 21 -46.77 -5.22 23.55
C LEU A 21 -48.01 -4.36 23.79
N LEU A 22 -49.15 -4.71 23.19
CA LEU A 22 -50.43 -4.05 23.46
C LEU A 22 -50.89 -4.18 24.92
N ARG A 23 -50.46 -5.24 25.64
CA ARG A 23 -50.69 -5.38 27.08
C ARG A 23 -49.78 -4.52 27.96
N ARG A 24 -48.67 -4.00 27.46
CA ARG A 24 -47.72 -3.16 28.24
C ARG A 24 -47.86 -1.65 27.98
N GLY A 25 -48.40 -1.23 26.84
CA GLY A 25 -48.57 0.20 26.50
C GLY A 25 -49.98 0.77 26.70
N GLY A 26 -50.97 -0.06 27.03
CA GLY A 26 -52.38 0.35 27.08
C GLY A 26 -52.77 0.97 28.41
N LYS A 27 -52.43 2.26 28.64
CA LYS A 27 -53.25 3.10 29.54
C LYS A 27 -53.20 4.62 29.31
N GLU A 28 -52.30 5.20 28.50
CA GLU A 28 -52.16 6.68 28.49
C GLU A 28 -52.13 7.42 27.13
N ALA A 29 -52.57 6.82 26.01
CA ALA A 29 -52.67 7.58 24.76
C ALA A 29 -54.06 7.46 24.10
N GLY A 30 -54.96 8.38 24.45
CA GLY A 30 -56.24 8.59 23.78
C GLY A 30 -56.10 9.30 22.43
N SER A 31 -55.53 8.61 21.44
CA SER A 31 -55.61 9.02 20.02
C SER A 31 -56.44 8.00 19.24
N ARG A 32 -57.37 8.48 18.41
CA ARG A 32 -58.24 7.66 17.53
C ARG A 32 -57.44 7.07 16.36
N GLY A 33 -56.42 6.28 16.66
CA GLY A 33 -55.72 5.47 15.67
C GLY A 33 -56.55 4.26 15.26
N LEU A 34 -56.45 3.84 14.00
CA LEU A 34 -57.05 2.59 13.50
C LEU A 34 -56.67 1.42 14.44
N PRO A 35 -57.62 0.57 14.85
CA PRO A 35 -57.29 -0.58 15.68
C PRO A 35 -56.31 -1.47 14.90
N PRO A 36 -55.24 -1.99 15.54
CA PRO A 36 -54.22 -2.85 14.92
C PRO A 36 -54.80 -3.99 14.06
N THR A 37 -56.04 -4.41 14.37
CA THR A 37 -56.80 -5.44 13.68
C THR A 37 -57.13 -5.11 12.22
N ALA A 38 -57.34 -3.84 11.86
CA ALA A 38 -57.76 -3.47 10.49
C ALA A 38 -56.61 -3.62 9.48
N LEU A 39 -55.39 -3.25 9.86
CA LEU A 39 -54.21 -3.41 9.02
C LEU A 39 -53.81 -4.89 8.89
N GLU A 40 -53.92 -5.66 9.98
CA GLU A 40 -53.71 -7.11 9.96
C GLU A 40 -54.73 -7.85 9.07
N GLU A 41 -55.99 -7.43 9.10
CA GLU A 41 -57.03 -8.00 8.23
C GLU A 41 -56.80 -7.65 6.76
N ALA A 42 -56.44 -6.39 6.48
CA ALA A 42 -56.06 -5.97 5.13
C ALA A 42 -54.83 -6.73 4.60
N GLY A 43 -53.80 -6.92 5.44
CA GLY A 43 -52.62 -7.71 5.09
C GLY A 43 -52.94 -9.19 4.83
N ARG A 44 -53.87 -9.77 5.60
CA ARG A 44 -54.37 -11.13 5.35
C ARG A 44 -55.17 -11.22 4.04
N GLN A 45 -55.99 -10.23 3.73
CA GLN A 45 -56.74 -10.16 2.46
C GLN A 45 -55.79 -10.07 1.27
N ASP A 46 -54.76 -9.22 1.33
CA ASP A 46 -53.74 -9.15 0.27
C ASP A 46 -52.93 -10.45 0.17
N ALA A 47 -52.57 -11.08 1.29
CA ALA A 47 -51.88 -12.37 1.28
C ALA A 47 -52.74 -13.49 0.66
N HIS A 48 -54.06 -13.48 0.90
CA HIS A 48 -54.99 -14.42 0.27
C HIS A 48 -55.18 -14.14 -1.23
N ALA A 49 -55.16 -12.87 -1.65
CA ALA A 49 -55.26 -12.48 -3.05
C ALA A 49 -54.00 -12.88 -3.87
N PHE A 50 -52.85 -13.04 -3.21
CA PHE A 50 -51.59 -13.48 -3.81
C PHE A 50 -51.04 -14.74 -3.12
N PRO A 51 -51.68 -15.92 -3.30
CA PRO A 51 -51.40 -17.13 -2.52
C PRO A 51 -50.07 -17.84 -2.86
N GLY A 52 -49.21 -17.25 -3.68
CA GLY A 52 -47.84 -17.73 -3.89
C GLY A 52 -46.91 -17.18 -2.83
N ARG A 53 -45.96 -17.98 -2.31
CA ARG A 53 -44.75 -17.41 -1.70
C ARG A 53 -44.20 -16.45 -2.74
N LEU A 54 -44.22 -15.15 -2.45
CA LEU A 54 -43.59 -14.13 -3.28
C LEU A 54 -42.15 -14.59 -3.50
N SER A 55 -41.90 -15.20 -4.65
CA SER A 55 -40.58 -15.66 -4.99
C SER A 55 -39.71 -14.42 -5.11
N GLU A 56 -38.42 -14.51 -4.81
CA GLU A 56 -37.49 -13.40 -5.02
C GLU A 56 -37.50 -12.88 -6.49
N ALA A 57 -38.03 -13.67 -7.42
CA ALA A 57 -38.19 -13.33 -8.83
C ALA A 57 -39.41 -12.44 -9.14
N THR A 58 -40.40 -12.35 -8.24
CA THR A 58 -41.59 -11.52 -8.49
C THR A 58 -41.19 -10.04 -8.38
N ASP A 59 -41.47 -9.25 -9.41
CA ASP A 59 -41.27 -7.81 -9.37
C ASP A 59 -42.15 -7.20 -8.26
N PRO A 60 -41.54 -6.65 -7.19
CA PRO A 60 -42.31 -6.08 -6.09
C PRO A 60 -43.15 -4.88 -6.52
N ASP A 61 -42.84 -4.23 -7.64
CA ASP A 61 -43.63 -3.11 -8.17
C ASP A 61 -44.86 -3.57 -8.95
N ALA A 62 -44.89 -4.81 -9.42
CA ALA A 62 -46.07 -5.41 -10.04
C ALA A 62 -47.14 -5.82 -9.01
N ILE A 63 -46.76 -5.98 -7.75
CA ILE A 63 -47.64 -6.42 -6.67
C ILE A 63 -48.42 -5.21 -6.15
N ARG A 64 -49.72 -5.20 -6.42
CA ARG A 64 -50.66 -4.25 -5.80
C ARG A 64 -51.13 -4.81 -4.47
N ALA A 65 -51.08 -3.99 -3.42
CA ALA A 65 -51.59 -4.31 -2.08
C ALA A 65 -52.88 -3.51 -1.85
N PRO A 66 -53.98 -3.78 -2.57
CA PRO A 66 -55.14 -2.88 -2.59
C PRO A 66 -55.78 -2.72 -1.22
N HIS A 67 -55.87 -3.78 -0.41
CA HIS A 67 -56.50 -3.72 0.91
C HIS A 67 -55.60 -2.97 1.89
N SER A 68 -54.31 -3.32 1.96
CA SER A 68 -53.34 -2.62 2.82
C SER A 68 -53.15 -1.17 2.37
N GLY A 69 -53.19 -0.92 1.07
CA GLY A 69 -53.13 0.41 0.47
C GLY A 69 -54.28 1.30 0.92
N ALA A 70 -55.52 0.80 0.84
CA ALA A 70 -56.70 1.53 1.32
C ALA A 70 -56.63 1.80 2.83
N ALA A 71 -56.24 0.79 3.62
CA ALA A 71 -56.10 0.91 5.07
C ALA A 71 -55.02 1.93 5.46
N VAL A 72 -53.85 1.90 4.82
CA VAL A 72 -52.77 2.88 5.05
C VAL A 72 -53.18 4.28 4.59
N ALA A 73 -53.85 4.41 3.45
CA ALA A 73 -54.31 5.70 2.94
C ALA A 73 -55.32 6.39 3.88
N ALA A 74 -56.13 5.61 4.60
CA ALA A 74 -57.08 6.10 5.58
C ALA A 74 -56.43 6.63 6.88
N LEU A 75 -55.18 6.23 7.19
CA LEU A 75 -54.45 6.73 8.35
C LEU A 75 -54.06 8.22 8.18
N PRO A 76 -54.09 9.04 9.23
CA PRO A 76 -53.42 10.35 9.24
C PRO A 76 -51.93 10.24 8.88
N ALA A 77 -51.37 11.27 8.25
CA ALA A 77 -49.95 11.26 7.84
C ALA A 77 -48.98 10.98 9.01
N ALA A 78 -49.25 11.53 10.20
CA ALA A 78 -48.44 11.28 11.38
C ALA A 78 -48.47 9.80 11.82
N GLU A 79 -49.62 9.13 11.72
CA GLU A 79 -49.75 7.71 12.05
C GLU A 79 -49.07 6.82 11.00
N ARG A 80 -49.15 7.19 9.71
CA ARG A 80 -48.39 6.51 8.64
C ARG A 80 -46.89 6.54 8.91
N ARG A 81 -46.35 7.71 9.27
CA ARG A 81 -44.92 7.87 9.59
C ARG A 81 -44.51 7.07 10.83
N ALA A 82 -45.31 7.12 11.89
CA ALA A 82 -45.07 6.34 13.10
C ALA A 82 -45.09 4.82 12.83
N LEU A 83 -46.06 4.33 12.05
CA LEU A 83 -46.14 2.93 11.64
C LEU A 83 -44.91 2.51 10.83
N ALA A 84 -44.51 3.31 9.85
CA ALA A 84 -43.35 3.04 9.01
C ALA A 84 -42.03 3.03 9.80
N LEU A 85 -41.82 3.98 10.73
CA LEU A 85 -40.66 3.98 11.62
C LEU A 85 -40.62 2.72 12.50
N ARG A 86 -41.75 2.32 13.06
CA ARG A 86 -41.86 1.10 13.86
C ARG A 86 -41.50 -0.14 13.04
N LEU A 87 -42.07 -0.27 11.84
CA LEU A 87 -41.72 -1.36 10.92
C LEU A 87 -40.22 -1.39 10.62
N GLN A 88 -39.60 -0.21 10.43
CA GLN A 88 -38.16 -0.13 10.21
C GLN A 88 -37.33 -0.46 11.45
N GLN A 89 -37.82 -0.17 12.65
CA GLN A 89 -37.17 -0.56 13.92
C GLN A 89 -37.18 -2.08 14.12
N ASP A 90 -38.26 -2.75 13.65
CA ASP A 90 -38.35 -4.21 13.67
C ASP A 90 -37.42 -4.86 12.63
N ARG A 91 -37.15 -4.16 11.52
CA ARG A 91 -36.16 -4.53 10.49
C ARG A 91 -34.75 -4.19 10.96
N ARG A 92 -34.14 -5.11 11.69
CA ARG A 92 -32.73 -4.96 12.11
C ARG A 92 -31.80 -5.14 10.90
N ALA A 93 -31.17 -4.05 10.45
CA ALA A 93 -30.30 -4.00 9.27
C ALA A 93 -31.00 -4.47 7.98
N LEU A 94 -30.24 -5.04 7.04
CA LEU A 94 -30.77 -5.64 5.80
C LEU A 94 -31.48 -7.00 6.04
N SER A 95 -31.82 -7.33 7.28
CA SER A 95 -32.65 -8.49 7.60
C SER A 95 -34.09 -8.06 7.85
N CYS A 96 -35.02 -8.68 7.11
CA CYS A 96 -36.45 -8.48 7.25
C CYS A 96 -37.07 -9.82 7.66
N HIS A 97 -37.48 -9.94 8.92
CA HIS A 97 -38.22 -11.10 9.43
C HIS A 97 -39.69 -10.79 9.71
N ASP A 98 -40.13 -9.54 9.49
CA ASP A 98 -41.55 -9.20 9.64
C ASP A 98 -42.41 -9.86 8.56
N GLN A 99 -43.63 -10.23 8.96
CA GLN A 99 -44.69 -10.66 8.04
C GLN A 99 -45.48 -9.47 7.49
N GLU A 100 -45.08 -8.24 7.82
CA GLU A 100 -45.77 -6.98 7.54
C GLU A 100 -45.35 -6.40 6.16
N TRP A 101 -45.00 -7.27 5.22
CA TRP A 101 -44.59 -6.87 3.86
C TRP A 101 -45.63 -5.98 3.20
N TRP A 102 -46.92 -6.35 3.30
CA TRP A 102 -48.01 -5.66 2.62
C TRP A 102 -48.22 -4.24 3.15
N ALA A 103 -48.14 -4.05 4.46
CA ALA A 103 -48.20 -2.74 5.10
C ALA A 103 -47.03 -1.86 4.65
N ALA A 104 -45.81 -2.39 4.64
CA ALA A 104 -44.65 -1.63 4.17
C ALA A 104 -44.72 -1.29 2.68
N LYS A 105 -45.20 -2.22 1.84
CA LYS A 105 -45.42 -1.93 0.40
C LYS A 105 -46.48 -0.85 0.22
N ALA A 106 -47.58 -0.90 0.94
CA ALA A 106 -48.60 0.14 0.92
C ALA A 106 -48.03 1.51 1.33
N LEU A 107 -47.21 1.55 2.39
CA LEU A 107 -46.52 2.77 2.83
C LEU A 107 -45.55 3.34 1.79
N THR A 108 -44.93 2.50 0.94
CA THR A 108 -44.08 3.00 -0.16
C THR A 108 -44.86 3.69 -1.30
N SER A 109 -46.18 3.51 -1.35
CA SER A 109 -47.05 4.00 -2.43
C SER A 109 -47.93 5.19 -2.02
N VAL A 110 -47.91 5.59 -0.73
CA VAL A 110 -48.75 6.65 -0.19
C VAL A 110 -47.88 7.80 0.31
N HIS A 111 -48.23 9.03 -0.06
CA HIS A 111 -47.53 10.22 0.44
C HIS A 111 -47.67 10.34 1.96
N CYS A 112 -46.55 10.28 2.68
CA CYS A 112 -46.55 10.33 4.16
C CYS A 112 -46.10 11.69 4.70
N GLY A 113 -45.57 12.58 3.85
CA GLY A 113 -45.12 13.92 4.27
C GLY A 113 -43.93 13.83 5.21
N TRP A 114 -42.90 13.10 4.79
CA TRP A 114 -41.71 12.81 5.58
C TRP A 114 -40.89 14.07 5.90
N SER A 115 -40.34 14.11 7.11
CA SER A 115 -39.25 15.03 7.46
C SER A 115 -37.89 14.40 7.16
N ALA A 116 -36.87 15.24 6.93
CA ALA A 116 -35.51 14.78 6.72
C ALA A 116 -34.96 13.96 7.91
N GLY A 117 -35.37 14.30 9.15
CA GLY A 117 -34.97 13.58 10.36
C GLY A 117 -35.53 12.16 10.43
N GLU A 118 -36.81 11.97 10.06
CA GLU A 118 -37.43 10.64 10.04
C GLU A 118 -36.80 9.75 8.94
N VAL A 119 -36.50 10.31 7.76
CA VAL A 119 -35.80 9.57 6.70
C VAL A 119 -34.38 9.22 7.11
N ALA A 120 -33.66 10.14 7.76
CA ALA A 120 -32.33 9.88 8.31
C ALA A 120 -32.36 8.70 9.31
N GLU A 121 -33.35 8.68 10.20
CA GLU A 121 -33.51 7.62 11.18
C GLU A 121 -33.83 6.27 10.52
N MET A 122 -34.72 6.25 9.52
CA MET A 122 -35.02 5.02 8.77
C MET A 122 -33.79 4.47 8.02
N LEU A 123 -33.03 5.35 7.36
CA LEU A 123 -31.79 4.95 6.70
C LEU A 123 -30.76 4.45 7.72
N ARG A 124 -30.63 5.13 8.87
CA ARG A 124 -29.75 4.71 9.96
C ARG A 124 -30.11 3.30 10.44
N LEU A 125 -31.40 3.03 10.69
CA LEU A 125 -31.87 1.69 11.10
C LEU A 125 -31.58 0.62 10.04
N ALA A 126 -31.73 0.96 8.76
CA ALA A 126 -31.43 0.04 7.65
C ALA A 126 -29.93 -0.29 7.52
N VAL A 127 -29.04 0.67 7.80
CA VAL A 127 -27.59 0.50 7.62
C VAL A 127 -26.82 0.18 8.90
N THR A 128 -27.42 0.39 10.08
CA THR A 128 -26.75 0.10 11.36
C THR A 128 -26.69 -1.40 11.58
N ARG A 129 -25.47 -1.91 11.64
CA ARG A 129 -25.21 -3.34 11.83
C ARG A 129 -25.32 -3.73 13.30
N PRO A 130 -26.09 -4.77 13.65
CA PRO A 130 -25.95 -5.45 14.94
C PRO A 130 -24.59 -6.16 15.02
N PRO A 131 -23.90 -6.13 16.16
CA PRO A 131 -22.57 -6.76 16.31
C PRO A 131 -22.58 -8.29 16.13
N ASP A 132 -23.75 -8.91 16.24
CA ASP A 132 -24.00 -10.35 16.13
C ASP A 132 -24.36 -10.82 14.71
N LEU A 133 -24.59 -9.91 13.76
CA LEU A 133 -25.01 -10.26 12.39
C LEU A 133 -23.80 -10.27 11.44
N ALA A 134 -23.57 -11.42 10.80
CA ALA A 134 -22.48 -11.63 9.87
C ALA A 134 -22.43 -10.58 8.75
N ALA A 135 -21.20 -10.29 8.33
CA ALA A 135 -20.71 -9.42 7.26
C ALA A 135 -21.63 -9.09 6.07
N THR A 136 -22.33 -10.09 5.54
CA THR A 136 -22.62 -10.08 4.11
C THR A 136 -23.94 -10.70 3.69
N ALA A 137 -24.80 -11.05 4.64
CA ALA A 137 -26.10 -11.56 4.24
C ALA A 137 -27.01 -10.38 3.84
N TRP A 138 -26.88 -9.94 2.58
CA TRP A 138 -28.08 -9.54 1.84
C TRP A 138 -29.04 -10.74 1.92
N GLY A 139 -29.84 -10.77 2.98
CA GLY A 139 -30.71 -11.89 3.28
C GLY A 139 -31.94 -11.86 2.37
N THR A 140 -32.86 -12.79 2.59
CA THR A 140 -34.16 -12.90 1.93
C THR A 140 -35.10 -11.69 2.11
N GLY A 141 -34.59 -10.59 2.66
CA GLY A 141 -35.31 -9.37 2.98
C GLY A 141 -34.52 -8.07 2.80
N GLY A 142 -33.31 -8.09 2.25
CA GLY A 142 -32.50 -6.88 2.08
C GLY A 142 -33.18 -5.81 1.22
N GLU A 143 -33.86 -6.24 0.15
CA GLU A 143 -34.66 -5.35 -0.69
C GLU A 143 -35.78 -4.66 0.12
N ARG A 144 -36.47 -5.44 0.97
CA ARG A 144 -37.58 -4.98 1.83
C ARG A 144 -37.13 -3.93 2.83
N ALA A 145 -35.97 -4.15 3.43
CA ALA A 145 -35.41 -3.28 4.45
C ALA A 145 -35.07 -1.88 3.92
N LEU A 146 -34.82 -1.74 2.60
CA LEU A 146 -34.46 -0.48 1.97
C LEU A 146 -35.60 0.17 1.17
N GLN A 147 -36.63 -0.58 0.77
CA GLN A 147 -37.76 -0.03 0.00
C GLN A 147 -38.43 1.16 0.69
N LEU A 148 -38.74 1.05 1.98
CA LEU A 148 -39.43 2.10 2.74
C LEU A 148 -38.55 3.36 2.94
N PRO A 149 -37.29 3.26 3.42
CA PRO A 149 -36.39 4.41 3.46
C PRO A 149 -36.22 5.12 2.11
N LEU A 150 -36.13 4.36 1.00
CA LEU A 150 -35.92 4.93 -0.34
C LEU A 150 -37.19 5.56 -0.93
N ALA A 151 -38.37 5.05 -0.60
CA ALA A 151 -39.62 5.71 -0.94
C ALA A 151 -39.77 7.02 -0.18
N ALA A 152 -39.49 7.01 1.13
CA ALA A 152 -39.53 8.19 1.96
C ALA A 152 -38.54 9.27 1.51
N LEU A 153 -37.32 8.87 1.13
CA LEU A 153 -36.31 9.77 0.55
C LEU A 153 -36.79 10.42 -0.76
N ALA A 154 -37.55 9.70 -1.58
CA ALA A 154 -38.08 10.21 -2.85
C ALA A 154 -39.18 11.26 -2.67
N GLU A 155 -39.85 11.33 -1.51
CA GLU A 155 -40.82 12.39 -1.19
C GLU A 155 -40.14 13.71 -0.80
N LEU A 156 -38.89 13.68 -0.34
CA LEU A 156 -38.19 14.88 0.09
C LEU A 156 -37.77 15.74 -1.12
N PRO A 157 -37.75 17.08 -1.00
CA PRO A 157 -37.15 17.94 -2.02
C PRO A 157 -35.63 17.77 -2.08
N ALA A 158 -35.01 18.16 -3.20
CA ALA A 158 -33.60 17.86 -3.49
C ALA A 158 -32.61 18.43 -2.45
N ASP A 159 -32.90 19.61 -1.91
CA ASP A 159 -32.13 20.26 -0.84
C ASP A 159 -32.18 19.47 0.47
N ALA A 160 -33.36 18.95 0.84
CA ALA A 160 -33.55 18.11 2.03
C ALA A 160 -32.91 16.72 1.90
N ARG A 161 -32.70 16.21 0.67
CA ARG A 161 -31.97 14.94 0.42
C ARG A 161 -30.47 15.07 0.58
N ARG A 162 -29.89 16.26 0.34
CA ARG A 162 -28.44 16.49 0.36
C ARG A 162 -27.74 16.02 1.65
N PRO A 163 -28.24 16.31 2.88
CA PRO A 163 -27.62 15.79 4.10
C PRO A 163 -27.74 14.26 4.25
N LEU A 164 -28.66 13.62 3.53
CA LEU A 164 -28.94 12.18 3.62
C LEU A 164 -28.08 11.33 2.66
N LEU A 165 -27.29 11.96 1.77
CA LEU A 165 -26.44 11.23 0.83
C LEU A 165 -25.38 10.36 1.53
N GLY A 166 -24.95 10.72 2.74
CA GLY A 166 -24.04 9.90 3.55
C GLY A 166 -24.62 8.51 3.84
N PRO A 167 -25.76 8.42 4.55
CA PRO A 167 -26.47 7.15 4.77
C PRO A 167 -26.83 6.38 3.48
N VAL A 168 -27.18 7.07 2.39
CA VAL A 168 -27.46 6.43 1.09
C VAL A 168 -26.22 5.75 0.52
N ARG A 169 -25.03 6.36 0.63
CA ARG A 169 -23.76 5.71 0.25
C ARG A 169 -23.46 4.50 1.12
N SER A 170 -23.77 4.53 2.42
CA SER A 170 -23.66 3.37 3.30
C SER A 170 -24.59 2.24 2.88
N ALA A 171 -25.83 2.55 2.50
CA ALA A 171 -26.74 1.56 1.97
C ALA A 171 -26.21 0.96 0.66
N LEU A 172 -25.66 1.78 -0.25
CA LEU A 172 -25.08 1.30 -1.51
C LEU A 172 -23.88 0.37 -1.28
N GLU A 173 -23.03 0.69 -0.30
CA GLU A 173 -21.90 -0.16 0.08
C GLU A 173 -22.37 -1.54 0.57
N LEU A 174 -23.37 -1.60 1.45
CA LEU A 174 -23.96 -2.87 1.89
C LEU A 174 -24.65 -3.64 0.74
N CYS A 175 -25.12 -2.94 -0.30
CA CYS A 175 -25.67 -3.55 -1.51
C CYS A 175 -24.59 -4.02 -2.48
N ALA A 176 -23.35 -3.57 -2.40
CA ALA A 176 -22.31 -3.87 -3.37
C ALA A 176 -21.96 -5.37 -3.34
N PRO A 177 -21.85 -6.07 -4.48
CA PRO A 177 -21.59 -7.51 -4.50
C PRO A 177 -20.33 -7.84 -3.70
N HIS A 178 -20.49 -8.68 -2.67
CA HIS A 178 -19.39 -9.26 -1.90
C HIS A 178 -19.11 -10.67 -2.43
N HIS A 179 -17.85 -11.10 -2.33
CA HIS A 179 -17.40 -12.43 -2.75
C HIS A 179 -18.34 -13.54 -2.26
N GLY A 180 -18.64 -14.52 -3.12
CA GLY A 180 -19.20 -15.81 -2.71
C GLY A 180 -20.72 -15.93 -2.70
N THR A 181 -21.48 -14.85 -2.88
CA THR A 181 -22.94 -14.97 -3.12
C THR A 181 -23.18 -15.32 -4.59
N GLY A 182 -22.95 -16.58 -4.94
CA GLY A 182 -22.82 -17.10 -6.32
C GLY A 182 -24.03 -16.97 -7.26
N ARG A 183 -25.04 -16.14 -6.94
CA ARG A 183 -26.10 -15.77 -7.87
C ARG A 183 -26.46 -14.29 -7.73
N PRO A 184 -26.60 -13.54 -8.84
CA PRO A 184 -27.23 -12.23 -8.80
C PRO A 184 -28.64 -12.39 -8.20
N LEU A 185 -28.95 -11.54 -7.21
CA LEU A 185 -30.27 -11.46 -6.62
C LEU A 185 -30.97 -10.26 -7.28
N PRO A 186 -32.02 -10.46 -8.09
CA PRO A 186 -32.66 -9.36 -8.84
C PRO A 186 -33.07 -8.17 -7.97
N GLY A 187 -33.59 -8.44 -6.77
CA GLY A 187 -33.94 -7.39 -5.80
C GLY A 187 -32.77 -6.55 -5.33
N ARG A 188 -31.59 -7.16 -5.19
CA ARG A 188 -30.35 -6.45 -4.87
C ARG A 188 -29.94 -5.52 -6.00
N GLU A 189 -29.97 -6.00 -7.24
CA GLU A 189 -29.60 -5.21 -8.41
C GLU A 189 -30.53 -4.01 -8.59
N ARG A 190 -31.84 -4.19 -8.42
CA ARG A 190 -32.82 -3.09 -8.46
C ARG A 190 -32.53 -2.02 -7.41
N ILE A 191 -32.33 -2.42 -6.15
CA ILE A 191 -32.04 -1.46 -5.07
C ILE A 191 -30.69 -0.77 -5.29
N THR A 192 -29.68 -1.52 -5.73
CA THR A 192 -28.36 -0.97 -6.07
C THR A 192 -28.48 0.07 -7.17
N ALA A 193 -29.21 -0.22 -8.26
CA ALA A 193 -29.45 0.74 -9.35
C ALA A 193 -30.15 2.00 -8.83
N ARG A 194 -31.21 1.85 -8.05
CA ARG A 194 -31.95 2.98 -7.45
C ARG A 194 -31.06 3.84 -6.53
N LEU A 195 -30.21 3.21 -5.72
CA LEU A 195 -29.25 3.90 -4.87
C LEU A 195 -28.21 4.66 -5.69
N ARG A 196 -27.72 4.10 -6.80
CA ARG A 196 -26.81 4.78 -7.71
C ARG A 196 -27.45 5.99 -8.36
N ASP A 197 -28.67 5.85 -8.87
CA ASP A 197 -29.41 6.96 -9.49
C ASP A 197 -29.62 8.11 -8.50
N LEU A 198 -29.97 7.80 -7.25
CA LEU A 198 -30.13 8.81 -6.19
C LEU A 198 -28.83 9.54 -5.85
N LEU A 199 -27.69 8.86 -5.95
CA LEU A 199 -26.37 9.44 -5.68
C LEU A 199 -25.76 10.14 -6.89
N GLY A 200 -26.30 9.91 -8.10
CA GLY A 200 -25.55 10.12 -9.34
C GLY A 200 -24.22 9.36 -9.32
N ALA A 201 -24.19 8.20 -8.66
CA ALA A 201 -22.97 7.43 -8.46
C ALA A 201 -22.60 6.70 -9.76
N ASP A 202 -21.33 6.80 -10.11
CA ASP A 202 -20.79 6.18 -11.30
C ASP A 202 -20.71 4.65 -11.10
N PRO A 203 -21.38 3.83 -11.93
CA PRO A 203 -21.28 2.37 -11.84
C PRO A 203 -19.86 1.87 -12.13
N GLU A 204 -19.00 2.68 -12.75
CA GLU A 204 -17.62 2.31 -13.08
C GLU A 204 -16.81 1.98 -11.82
N ALA A 205 -17.14 2.57 -10.66
CA ALA A 205 -16.46 2.29 -9.39
C ALA A 205 -16.35 0.78 -9.10
N ASP A 206 -17.40 0.01 -9.43
CA ASP A 206 -17.43 -1.43 -9.20
C ASP A 206 -16.58 -2.22 -10.17
N THR A 207 -16.38 -1.68 -11.37
CA THR A 207 -15.52 -2.26 -12.40
C THR A 207 -14.04 -1.95 -12.16
N LEU A 208 -13.76 -0.83 -11.49
CA LEU A 208 -12.41 -0.38 -11.11
C LEU A 208 -11.86 -1.19 -9.94
N LEU A 209 -12.71 -1.60 -8.99
CA LEU A 209 -12.39 -2.50 -7.88
C LEU A 209 -13.28 -3.75 -7.93
N PRO A 210 -12.94 -4.77 -8.74
CA PRO A 210 -13.82 -5.92 -8.95
C PRO A 210 -13.97 -6.77 -7.68
N PRO A 211 -15.17 -7.31 -7.38
CA PRO A 211 -15.44 -8.14 -6.20
C PRO A 211 -14.73 -9.49 -6.21
N GLY A 212 -13.88 -9.79 -7.19
CA GLY A 212 -13.17 -11.06 -7.37
C GLY A 212 -11.69 -10.99 -6.97
N ASP A 213 -11.19 -9.81 -6.62
CA ASP A 213 -9.78 -9.54 -6.37
C ASP A 213 -9.55 -9.21 -4.88
N PRO A 214 -8.62 -9.90 -4.19
CA PRO A 214 -8.42 -9.72 -2.74
C PRO A 214 -8.12 -8.27 -2.34
N TYR A 215 -7.31 -7.57 -3.16
CA TYR A 215 -7.02 -6.16 -2.95
C TYR A 215 -8.26 -5.29 -3.13
N ALA A 216 -9.02 -5.51 -4.20
CA ALA A 216 -10.20 -4.71 -4.48
C ALA A 216 -11.25 -4.82 -3.36
N VAL A 217 -11.38 -6.00 -2.75
CA VAL A 217 -12.28 -6.22 -1.61
C VAL A 217 -11.78 -5.55 -0.34
N ALA A 218 -10.49 -5.67 -0.02
CA ALA A 218 -9.90 -4.92 1.08
C ALA A 218 -10.04 -3.38 0.89
N ALA A 219 -9.86 -2.90 -0.35
CA ALA A 219 -10.01 -1.49 -0.71
C ALA A 219 -11.46 -1.01 -0.55
N ARG A 220 -12.43 -1.82 -0.96
CA ARG A 220 -13.86 -1.56 -0.74
C ARG A 220 -14.18 -1.47 0.75
N CYS A 221 -13.73 -2.43 1.55
CA CYS A 221 -13.88 -2.40 3.01
C CYS A 221 -13.27 -1.12 3.62
N GLY A 222 -12.04 -0.75 3.23
CA GLY A 222 -11.32 0.39 3.81
C GLY A 222 -11.90 1.75 3.40
N LEU A 223 -12.45 1.85 2.20
CA LEU A 223 -13.13 3.06 1.73
C LEU A 223 -14.55 3.19 2.26
N GLY A 224 -15.25 2.06 2.34
CA GLY A 224 -16.67 1.99 2.67
C GLY A 224 -17.50 2.90 1.75
N PRO A 225 -18.40 3.73 2.31
CA PRO A 225 -19.24 4.65 1.53
C PRO A 225 -18.47 5.64 0.65
N ARG A 226 -17.21 5.94 1.01
CA ARG A 226 -16.37 6.92 0.29
C ARG A 226 -15.92 6.43 -1.09
N LEU A 227 -16.05 5.13 -1.38
CA LEU A 227 -15.75 4.59 -2.71
C LEU A 227 -16.50 5.34 -3.82
N TYR A 228 -17.75 5.71 -3.53
CA TYR A 228 -18.64 6.38 -4.48
C TYR A 228 -18.51 7.91 -4.47
N ASP A 229 -17.55 8.47 -3.74
CA ASP A 229 -17.28 9.90 -3.85
C ASP A 229 -16.71 10.19 -5.25
N PRO A 230 -17.23 11.20 -6.00
CA PRO A 230 -16.78 11.48 -7.37
C PRO A 230 -15.26 11.68 -7.50
N GLY A 231 -14.65 12.27 -6.48
CA GLY A 231 -13.21 12.45 -6.38
C GLY A 231 -12.43 11.12 -6.33
N VAL A 232 -12.96 10.13 -5.62
CA VAL A 232 -12.32 8.81 -5.47
C VAL A 232 -12.46 8.01 -6.76
N VAL A 233 -13.66 7.99 -7.35
CA VAL A 233 -13.90 7.32 -8.65
C VAL A 233 -13.02 7.89 -9.74
N GLN A 234 -12.95 9.23 -9.86
CA GLN A 234 -12.11 9.86 -10.88
C GLN A 234 -10.62 9.59 -10.66
N LEU A 235 -10.16 9.50 -9.40
CA LEU A 235 -8.78 9.10 -9.11
C LEU A 235 -8.52 7.66 -9.58
N LEU A 236 -9.41 6.73 -9.24
CA LEU A 236 -9.29 5.33 -9.67
C LEU A 236 -9.27 5.22 -11.19
N ARG A 237 -10.15 5.94 -11.89
CA ARG A 237 -10.18 6.00 -13.36
C ARG A 237 -8.83 6.47 -13.92
N LEU A 238 -8.32 7.60 -13.45
CA LEU A 238 -7.00 8.13 -13.86
C LEU A 238 -5.89 7.11 -13.62
N CYS A 239 -5.90 6.42 -12.47
CA CYS A 239 -4.91 5.40 -12.13
C CYS A 239 -5.05 4.09 -12.92
N THR A 240 -6.15 3.89 -13.66
CA THR A 240 -6.29 2.75 -14.59
C THR A 240 -5.92 3.07 -16.04
N GLN A 241 -5.72 4.35 -16.38
CA GLN A 241 -5.40 4.79 -17.75
C GLN A 241 -3.91 4.67 -18.09
N ASP A 242 -3.02 4.92 -17.14
CA ASP A 242 -1.57 4.76 -17.31
C ASP A 242 -1.07 3.65 -16.39
N LEU A 243 -0.48 2.63 -17.00
CA LEU A 243 -0.04 1.39 -16.32
C LEU A 243 1.46 1.18 -16.51
N ASP A 244 2.21 2.27 -16.74
CA ASP A 244 3.67 2.25 -16.78
C ASP A 244 4.29 2.40 -15.38
N VAL A 245 5.47 1.82 -15.20
CA VAL A 245 6.25 1.92 -13.95
C VAL A 245 6.63 3.39 -13.66
N ARG A 246 6.77 4.19 -14.72
CA ARG A 246 7.09 5.61 -14.68
C ARG A 246 6.12 6.33 -15.61
N PRO A 247 4.96 6.78 -15.09
CA PRO A 247 3.96 7.49 -15.87
C PRO A 247 4.54 8.70 -16.59
N ASP A 248 3.89 9.10 -17.67
CA ASP A 248 4.31 10.28 -18.42
C ASP A 248 3.98 11.60 -17.69
N TYR A 249 4.52 12.71 -18.20
CA TYR A 249 4.32 14.03 -17.61
C TYR A 249 2.87 14.50 -17.62
N ARG A 250 2.14 14.15 -18.67
CA ARG A 250 0.75 14.58 -18.85
C ARG A 250 -0.10 13.92 -17.78
N TRP A 251 0.06 12.62 -17.57
CA TRP A 251 -0.63 11.87 -16.54
C TRP A 251 -0.32 12.42 -15.14
N LEU A 252 0.96 12.65 -14.82
CA LEU A 252 1.36 13.19 -13.51
C LEU A 252 0.72 14.56 -13.25
N GLY A 253 0.67 15.43 -14.27
CA GLY A 253 0.01 16.72 -14.21
C GLY A 253 -1.50 16.59 -13.92
N THR A 254 -2.20 15.75 -14.67
CA THR A 254 -3.64 15.51 -14.50
C THR A 254 -3.97 14.94 -13.12
N VAL A 255 -3.20 13.96 -12.62
CA VAL A 255 -3.42 13.41 -11.28
C VAL A 255 -3.14 14.44 -10.20
N ARG A 256 -2.07 15.24 -10.32
CA ARG A 256 -1.77 16.32 -9.37
C ARG A 256 -2.89 17.34 -9.32
N GLU A 257 -3.37 17.80 -10.47
CA GLU A 257 -4.48 18.76 -10.58
C GLU A 257 -5.76 18.21 -9.94
N HIS A 258 -6.07 16.93 -10.18
CA HIS A 258 -7.21 16.25 -9.57
C HIS A 258 -7.08 16.17 -8.04
N LEU A 259 -5.93 15.76 -7.53
CA LEU A 259 -5.66 15.69 -6.08
C LEU A 259 -5.80 17.08 -5.44
N MET A 260 -5.28 18.14 -6.09
CA MET A 260 -5.40 19.51 -5.59
C MET A 260 -6.86 19.98 -5.48
N ARG A 261 -7.74 19.56 -6.41
CA ARG A 261 -9.15 19.93 -6.42
C ARG A 261 -10.03 19.04 -5.55
N SER A 262 -9.58 17.83 -5.22
CA SER A 262 -10.42 16.82 -4.57
C SER A 262 -9.86 16.34 -3.22
N SER A 263 -10.38 16.91 -2.13
CA SER A 263 -10.02 16.48 -0.77
C SER A 263 -10.47 15.05 -0.44
N THR A 264 -11.50 14.52 -1.11
CA THR A 264 -11.95 13.12 -0.92
C THR A 264 -10.97 12.14 -1.55
N ALA A 265 -10.46 12.43 -2.75
CA ALA A 265 -9.40 11.66 -3.41
C ALA A 265 -8.14 11.57 -2.52
N ILE A 266 -7.67 12.71 -2.01
CA ILE A 266 -6.51 12.76 -1.10
C ILE A 266 -6.74 11.92 0.17
N ARG A 267 -7.94 12.00 0.77
CA ARG A 267 -8.28 11.26 2.00
C ARG A 267 -8.44 9.76 1.78
N ALA A 268 -8.71 9.33 0.56
CA ALA A 268 -8.86 7.92 0.19
C ALA A 268 -7.51 7.20 0.01
N LEU A 269 -6.45 7.92 -0.39
CA LEU A 269 -5.12 7.34 -0.69
C LEU A 269 -4.59 6.39 0.40
N PRO A 270 -4.58 6.74 1.70
CA PRO A 270 -4.08 5.83 2.73
C PRO A 270 -4.84 4.50 2.80
N ALA A 271 -6.17 4.53 2.69
CA ALA A 271 -6.98 3.32 2.73
C ALA A 271 -6.75 2.45 1.48
N LEU A 272 -6.66 3.09 0.31
CA LEU A 272 -6.35 2.42 -0.96
C LEU A 272 -4.98 1.75 -0.97
N LEU A 273 -3.99 2.31 -0.28
CA LEU A 273 -2.66 1.71 -0.17
C LEU A 273 -2.65 0.62 0.90
N ALA A 274 -3.22 0.87 2.08
CA ALA A 274 -3.31 -0.10 3.17
C ALA A 274 -4.01 -1.41 2.74
N ALA A 275 -4.98 -1.32 1.83
CA ALA A 275 -5.66 -2.48 1.26
C ALA A 275 -4.73 -3.47 0.54
N ALA A 276 -3.55 -3.06 0.07
CA ALA A 276 -2.53 -3.96 -0.49
C ALA A 276 -2.00 -4.98 0.53
N ARG A 277 -2.18 -4.70 1.83
CA ARG A 277 -1.84 -5.57 2.95
C ARG A 277 -3.05 -6.32 3.51
N GLY A 278 -4.19 -6.26 2.83
CA GLY A 278 -5.45 -6.85 3.30
C GLY A 278 -6.11 -6.09 4.46
N LEU A 279 -5.86 -4.79 4.60
CA LEU A 279 -6.51 -3.95 5.63
C LEU A 279 -7.81 -3.31 5.12
N PRO A 280 -8.77 -3.00 6.02
CA PRO A 280 -8.72 -3.11 7.48
C PRO A 280 -8.90 -4.55 8.00
N GLU A 281 -8.32 -4.86 9.17
CA GLU A 281 -8.47 -6.19 9.79
C GLU A 281 -9.87 -6.44 10.34
N ASP A 282 -10.56 -5.38 10.75
CA ASP A 282 -11.93 -5.46 11.26
C ASP A 282 -12.97 -5.55 10.14
N CYS A 283 -12.55 -5.76 8.88
CA CYS A 283 -13.53 -5.96 7.82
C CYS A 283 -14.28 -7.28 8.06
N PRO A 284 -15.61 -7.26 8.00
CA PRO A 284 -16.40 -8.48 8.07
C PRO A 284 -16.05 -9.50 6.97
N ASP A 285 -15.52 -9.04 5.83
CA ASP A 285 -15.02 -9.86 4.72
C ASP A 285 -13.53 -10.21 4.81
N ARG A 286 -12.93 -10.11 6.00
CA ARG A 286 -11.49 -10.39 6.21
C ARG A 286 -11.07 -11.73 5.61
N ALA A 287 -11.92 -12.75 5.59
CA ALA A 287 -11.58 -14.05 5.00
C ALA A 287 -11.29 -13.99 3.48
N ALA A 288 -11.79 -12.97 2.79
CA ALA A 288 -11.54 -12.72 1.37
C ALA A 288 -10.35 -11.78 1.11
N HIS A 289 -9.76 -11.18 2.15
CA HIS A 289 -8.59 -10.30 2.02
C HIS A 289 -7.27 -11.03 1.71
N PRO A 290 -6.99 -12.24 2.24
CA PRO A 290 -5.74 -12.93 1.99
C PRO A 290 -5.62 -13.30 0.52
N GLY A 291 -4.49 -12.94 -0.07
CA GLY A 291 -4.15 -13.30 -1.43
C GLY A 291 -3.24 -12.27 -2.08
N VAL A 292 -2.59 -12.69 -3.16
CA VAL A 292 -1.80 -11.77 -3.99
C VAL A 292 -2.77 -10.95 -4.84
N PRO A 293 -2.68 -9.61 -4.84
CA PRO A 293 -3.48 -8.78 -5.73
C PRO A 293 -3.29 -9.21 -7.19
N GLY A 294 -4.37 -9.25 -7.97
CA GLY A 294 -4.31 -9.56 -9.38
C GLY A 294 -3.51 -8.53 -10.17
N GLY A 295 -3.07 -8.90 -11.38
CA GLY A 295 -2.20 -8.04 -12.21
C GLY A 295 -2.78 -6.65 -12.51
N ARG A 296 -4.11 -6.53 -12.65
CA ARG A 296 -4.79 -5.23 -12.81
C ARG A 296 -4.68 -4.38 -11.54
N SER A 297 -4.94 -4.97 -10.38
CA SER A 297 -4.82 -4.32 -9.06
C SER A 297 -3.39 -3.88 -8.75
N LEU A 298 -2.39 -4.69 -9.10
CA LEU A 298 -0.98 -4.31 -8.94
C LEU A 298 -0.59 -3.10 -9.79
N ARG A 299 -1.16 -2.96 -11.00
CA ARG A 299 -0.94 -1.79 -11.85
C ARG A 299 -1.63 -0.54 -11.30
N LEU A 300 -2.89 -0.68 -10.87
CA LEU A 300 -3.62 0.38 -10.16
C LEU A 300 -2.85 0.84 -8.93
N LEU A 301 -2.36 -0.07 -8.09
CA LEU A 301 -1.51 0.24 -6.94
C LEU A 301 -0.21 0.96 -7.35
N GLY A 302 0.39 0.57 -8.46
CA GLY A 302 1.59 1.23 -8.99
C GLY A 302 1.33 2.70 -9.33
N ALA A 303 0.18 3.02 -9.93
CA ALA A 303 -0.27 4.38 -10.19
C ALA A 303 -0.65 5.12 -8.90
N LEU A 304 -1.30 4.46 -7.95
CA LEU A 304 -1.61 5.02 -6.63
C LEU A 304 -0.36 5.38 -5.83
N ALA A 305 0.76 4.67 -6.02
CA ALA A 305 2.04 5.02 -5.42
C ALA A 305 2.56 6.39 -5.91
N TRP A 306 2.40 6.69 -7.21
CA TRP A 306 2.71 8.01 -7.75
C TRP A 306 1.75 9.08 -7.23
N ALA A 307 0.45 8.77 -7.17
CA ALA A 307 -0.55 9.69 -6.59
C ALA A 307 -0.25 10.01 -5.11
N ALA A 308 0.20 9.02 -4.33
CA ALA A 308 0.64 9.22 -2.95
C ALA A 308 1.81 10.20 -2.86
N CYS A 309 2.83 10.04 -3.70
CA CYS A 309 3.97 10.95 -3.76
C CYS A 309 3.59 12.35 -4.21
N LEU A 310 2.75 12.49 -5.24
CA LEU A 310 2.21 13.78 -5.71
C LEU A 310 1.37 14.50 -4.66
N SER A 311 0.67 13.76 -3.80
CA SER A 311 -0.15 14.34 -2.73
C SER A 311 0.69 14.94 -1.60
N GLY A 312 1.93 14.46 -1.40
CA GLY A 312 2.79 14.83 -0.28
C GLY A 312 2.24 14.50 1.11
N ARG A 313 1.17 13.69 1.22
CA ARG A 313 0.53 13.35 2.50
C ARG A 313 1.32 12.28 3.25
N HIS A 314 1.75 12.60 4.46
CA HIS A 314 2.56 11.70 5.29
C HIS A 314 1.91 10.33 5.50
N LYS A 315 0.63 10.29 5.85
CA LYS A 315 -0.09 9.02 6.04
C LYS A 315 -0.09 8.15 4.77
N ALA A 316 -0.24 8.75 3.59
CA ALA A 316 -0.20 7.99 2.34
C ALA A 316 1.21 7.46 2.04
N LEU A 317 2.26 8.23 2.33
CA LEU A 317 3.65 7.78 2.17
C LEU A 317 4.00 6.63 3.12
N ILE A 318 3.54 6.70 4.37
CA ILE A 318 3.73 5.61 5.35
C ILE A 318 3.03 4.34 4.88
N GLU A 319 1.75 4.44 4.47
CA GLU A 319 1.01 3.27 3.97
C GLU A 319 1.63 2.69 2.69
N LEU A 320 2.21 3.54 1.82
CA LEU A 320 2.98 3.08 0.67
C LEU A 320 4.21 2.28 1.09
N GLY A 321 5.04 2.82 2.00
CA GLY A 321 6.24 2.13 2.49
C GLY A 321 5.92 0.78 3.13
N LEU A 322 4.92 0.74 4.02
CA LEU A 322 4.45 -0.50 4.65
C LEU A 322 3.93 -1.51 3.63
N SER A 323 3.18 -1.07 2.62
CA SER A 323 2.63 -1.97 1.58
C SER A 323 3.70 -2.54 0.67
N LEU A 324 4.70 -1.73 0.29
CA LEU A 324 5.85 -2.19 -0.48
C LEU A 324 6.69 -3.19 0.31
N GLN A 325 6.91 -2.94 1.61
CA GLN A 325 7.61 -3.88 2.48
C GLN A 325 6.86 -5.21 2.59
N TYR A 326 5.57 -5.18 2.92
CA TYR A 326 4.72 -6.36 3.03
C TYR A 326 4.78 -7.23 1.75
N LEU A 327 4.61 -6.61 0.57
CA LEU A 327 4.63 -7.35 -0.70
C LEU A 327 6.02 -7.83 -1.10
N SER A 328 7.09 -7.12 -0.71
CA SER A 328 8.46 -7.60 -0.86
C SER A 328 8.69 -8.90 -0.09
N ASP A 329 8.11 -9.02 1.10
CA ASP A 329 8.29 -10.18 1.98
C ASP A 329 7.45 -11.40 1.57
N HIS A 330 6.28 -11.18 0.92
CA HIS A 330 5.30 -12.24 0.67
C HIS A 330 5.16 -12.65 -0.81
N SER A 331 5.40 -11.76 -1.78
CA SER A 331 5.07 -12.01 -3.20
C SER A 331 5.88 -11.13 -4.14
N ALA A 332 7.21 -11.10 -3.97
CA ALA A 332 8.07 -10.16 -4.69
C ALA A 332 8.03 -10.32 -6.22
N GLU A 333 7.88 -11.55 -6.74
CA GLU A 333 7.85 -11.79 -8.19
C GLU A 333 6.53 -11.30 -8.80
N GLU A 334 5.39 -11.65 -8.21
CA GLU A 334 4.07 -11.23 -8.70
C GLU A 334 3.87 -9.73 -8.51
N ALA A 335 4.27 -9.18 -7.36
CA ALA A 335 4.16 -7.76 -7.04
C ALA A 335 5.25 -6.88 -7.69
N ALA A 336 6.12 -7.45 -8.54
CA ALA A 336 7.28 -6.74 -9.04
C ALA A 336 6.96 -5.44 -9.79
N PHE A 337 5.79 -5.35 -10.44
CA PHE A 337 5.35 -4.11 -11.07
C PHE A 337 5.17 -2.98 -10.04
N LEU A 338 4.37 -3.23 -9.01
CA LEU A 338 4.12 -2.28 -7.92
C LEU A 338 5.41 -1.92 -7.20
N LEU A 339 6.25 -2.91 -6.88
CA LEU A 339 7.54 -2.66 -6.22
C LEU A 339 8.41 -1.71 -7.03
N ARG A 340 8.53 -1.91 -8.36
CA ARG A 340 9.28 -0.97 -9.22
C ARG A 340 8.65 0.41 -9.28
N SER A 341 7.32 0.49 -9.39
CA SER A 341 6.61 1.78 -9.49
C SER A 341 6.74 2.57 -8.19
N GLY A 342 6.49 1.93 -7.04
CA GLY A 342 6.60 2.53 -5.72
C GLY A 342 8.03 2.98 -5.38
N LEU A 343 9.04 2.16 -5.67
CA LEU A 343 10.45 2.54 -5.52
C LEU A 343 10.82 3.74 -6.40
N ALA A 344 10.30 3.81 -7.63
CA ALA A 344 10.53 4.93 -8.53
C ALA A 344 9.84 6.22 -8.06
N ALA A 345 8.60 6.11 -7.58
CA ALA A 345 7.83 7.24 -7.05
C ALA A 345 8.48 7.82 -5.79
N LEU A 346 8.82 6.97 -4.81
CA LEU A 346 9.51 7.37 -3.59
C LEU A 346 10.89 7.95 -3.89
N GLY A 347 11.65 7.36 -4.82
CA GLY A 347 12.95 7.88 -5.25
C GLY A 347 12.86 9.26 -5.91
N ALA A 348 11.82 9.49 -6.72
CA ALA A 348 11.59 10.79 -7.36
C ALA A 348 11.25 11.88 -6.34
N LEU A 349 10.41 11.58 -5.35
CA LEU A 349 10.07 12.49 -4.25
C LEU A 349 11.25 12.72 -3.29
N GLY A 350 11.96 11.64 -2.93
CA GLY A 350 13.14 11.65 -2.06
C GLY A 350 14.39 12.30 -2.69
N GLY A 351 14.31 12.69 -3.96
CA GLY A 351 15.37 13.45 -4.63
C GLY A 351 16.54 12.61 -5.17
N GLU A 352 16.34 11.31 -5.39
CA GLU A 352 17.40 10.43 -5.87
C GLU A 352 17.93 10.81 -7.26
N PRO A 353 19.24 10.64 -7.51
CA PRO A 353 19.83 10.88 -8.81
C PRO A 353 19.23 9.95 -9.88
N GLY A 354 19.06 10.45 -11.12
CA GLY A 354 18.50 9.69 -12.24
C GLY A 354 16.97 9.65 -12.32
N THR A 355 16.27 10.34 -11.40
CA THR A 355 14.82 10.57 -11.45
C THR A 355 14.44 11.92 -12.08
N GLY A 356 15.43 12.69 -12.56
CA GLY A 356 15.36 14.14 -12.78
C GLY A 356 14.17 14.65 -13.59
N VAL A 357 13.63 13.83 -14.48
CA VAL A 357 12.41 14.11 -15.26
C VAL A 357 11.17 14.16 -14.35
N HIS A 358 10.90 13.08 -13.63
CA HIS A 358 9.78 12.94 -12.69
C HIS A 358 9.92 13.83 -11.46
N ARG A 359 11.15 14.04 -10.98
CA ARG A 359 11.44 14.91 -9.83
C ARG A 359 10.89 16.32 -10.05
N ARG A 360 11.02 16.90 -11.25
CA ARG A 360 10.50 18.25 -11.57
C ARG A 360 8.99 18.38 -11.39
N VAL A 361 8.23 17.29 -11.56
CA VAL A 361 6.76 17.32 -11.39
C VAL A 361 6.37 17.16 -9.92
N ILE A 362 7.20 16.47 -9.14
CA ILE A 362 6.96 16.16 -7.73
C ILE A 362 7.66 17.17 -6.80
N THR A 363 8.37 18.17 -7.34
CA THR A 363 8.97 19.23 -6.53
C THR A 363 7.92 20.16 -5.91
N GLY A 364 8.32 20.83 -4.82
CA GLY A 364 7.50 21.81 -4.10
C GLY A 364 6.90 21.29 -2.79
N HIS A 365 7.21 20.04 -2.41
CA HIS A 365 6.82 19.53 -1.09
C HIS A 365 7.76 20.02 0.02
N PRO A 366 7.27 20.12 1.27
CA PRO A 366 8.10 20.44 2.44
C PRO A 366 9.27 19.46 2.62
N VAL A 367 10.39 19.94 3.17
CA VAL A 367 11.60 19.14 3.42
C VAL A 367 11.29 17.88 4.23
N GLN A 368 10.36 17.96 5.20
CA GLN A 368 9.95 16.83 6.02
C GLN A 368 9.26 15.73 5.20
N THR A 369 8.48 16.11 4.17
CA THR A 369 7.84 15.16 3.26
C THR A 369 8.87 14.47 2.36
N VAL A 370 9.87 15.21 1.88
CA VAL A 370 10.99 14.65 1.11
C VAL A 370 11.81 13.67 1.97
N ALA A 371 12.12 14.06 3.21
CA ALA A 371 12.82 13.21 4.16
C ALA A 371 12.04 11.93 4.49
N LEU A 372 10.72 12.04 4.73
CA LEU A 372 9.85 10.89 4.96
C LEU A 372 9.84 9.94 3.75
N ALA A 373 9.77 10.47 2.52
CA ALA A 373 9.83 9.62 1.33
C ALA A 373 11.16 8.87 1.21
N ALA A 374 12.28 9.53 1.51
CA ALA A 374 13.60 8.90 1.56
C ALA A 374 13.69 7.84 2.67
N GLU A 375 13.10 8.09 3.84
CA GLU A 375 13.00 7.12 4.92
C GLU A 375 12.22 5.88 4.51
N GLN A 376 11.01 6.05 3.95
CA GLN A 376 10.20 4.93 3.47
C GLN A 376 10.91 4.15 2.36
N LEU A 377 11.63 4.85 1.47
CA LEU A 377 12.45 4.21 0.45
C LEU A 377 13.55 3.33 1.06
N ASN A 378 14.21 3.80 2.12
CA ASN A 378 15.23 3.03 2.83
C ASN A 378 14.65 1.85 3.61
N VAL A 379 13.45 1.97 4.17
CA VAL A 379 12.73 0.85 4.81
C VAL A 379 12.50 -0.28 3.81
N VAL A 380 12.01 0.04 2.61
CA VAL A 380 11.75 -0.96 1.56
C VAL A 380 13.06 -1.56 1.04
N ARG A 381 14.13 -0.77 0.96
CA ARG A 381 15.46 -1.21 0.46
C ARG A 381 16.34 -1.91 1.49
N ARG A 382 15.78 -2.29 2.64
CA ARG A 382 16.53 -3.07 3.62
C ARG A 382 17.04 -4.35 2.99
N PHE A 383 18.23 -4.76 3.42
CA PHE A 383 18.76 -6.02 2.97
C PHE A 383 17.88 -7.18 3.43
N PRO A 384 17.72 -8.20 2.57
CA PRO A 384 17.12 -9.45 2.99
C PRO A 384 17.88 -10.05 4.20
N PRO A 385 17.20 -10.82 5.06
CA PRO A 385 17.88 -11.59 6.10
C PRO A 385 19.05 -12.41 5.54
N GLY A 386 20.20 -12.35 6.21
CA GLY A 386 21.43 -13.07 5.82
C GLY A 386 22.37 -12.31 4.88
N TRP A 387 22.02 -11.10 4.44
CA TRP A 387 22.95 -10.21 3.73
C TRP A 387 23.67 -9.29 4.70
N GLU A 388 24.99 -9.28 4.65
CA GLU A 388 25.83 -8.40 5.47
C GLU A 388 26.11 -7.08 4.74
N SER A 389 25.97 -5.95 5.42
CA SER A 389 26.16 -4.63 4.80
C SER A 389 27.57 -4.38 4.27
N LYS A 390 28.57 -5.01 4.89
CA LYS A 390 29.98 -4.95 4.46
C LYS A 390 30.35 -5.99 3.40
N ALA A 391 29.49 -6.99 3.15
CA ALA A 391 29.80 -8.00 2.15
C ALA A 391 29.82 -7.39 0.74
N LEU A 392 30.88 -7.71 -0.01
CA LEU A 392 31.05 -7.31 -1.40
C LEU A 392 30.37 -8.27 -2.38
N ARG A 393 29.69 -9.31 -1.88
CA ARG A 393 29.05 -10.35 -2.70
C ARG A 393 27.71 -10.74 -2.09
N HIS A 394 26.67 -10.79 -2.91
CA HIS A 394 25.31 -11.13 -2.47
C HIS A 394 24.63 -12.08 -3.45
N PRO A 395 24.03 -13.20 -2.97
CA PRO A 395 23.28 -14.11 -3.83
C PRO A 395 21.95 -13.49 -4.26
N LEU A 396 21.59 -13.63 -5.54
CA LEU A 396 20.41 -13.03 -6.14
C LEU A 396 19.81 -13.94 -7.23
N GLY A 397 19.07 -14.95 -6.79
CA GLY A 397 18.57 -16.02 -7.65
C GLY A 397 19.73 -16.75 -8.34
N ALA A 398 19.71 -16.82 -9.67
CA ALA A 398 20.76 -17.48 -10.48
C ALA A 398 22.06 -16.66 -10.64
N TYR A 399 22.14 -15.49 -10.00
CA TYR A 399 23.28 -14.58 -10.10
C TYR A 399 23.85 -14.26 -8.73
N THR A 400 25.10 -13.83 -8.69
CA THR A 400 25.73 -13.18 -7.54
C THR A 400 26.04 -11.74 -7.91
N ALA A 401 25.48 -10.79 -7.17
CA ALA A 401 25.88 -9.40 -7.25
C ALA A 401 27.27 -9.25 -6.63
N VAL A 402 28.18 -8.55 -7.31
CA VAL A 402 29.57 -8.36 -6.87
C VAL A 402 29.90 -6.88 -6.93
N PHE A 403 30.28 -6.32 -5.78
CA PHE A 403 30.90 -5.01 -5.68
C PHE A 403 32.40 -5.14 -5.91
N ALA A 404 32.95 -4.25 -6.71
CA ALA A 404 34.38 -4.12 -6.92
C ALA A 404 34.79 -2.67 -6.67
N VAL A 405 35.72 -2.50 -5.73
CA VAL A 405 36.45 -1.25 -5.49
C VAL A 405 37.78 -1.36 -6.21
N HIS A 406 37.98 -0.45 -7.16
CA HIS A 406 39.20 -0.39 -7.97
C HIS A 406 40.27 0.45 -7.26
N PRO A 407 41.57 0.22 -7.56
CA PRO A 407 42.67 0.99 -6.99
C PRO A 407 42.54 2.51 -7.14
N ASP A 408 41.90 2.98 -8.21
CA ASP A 408 41.67 4.41 -8.50
C ASP A 408 40.52 5.04 -7.69
N GLY A 409 39.82 4.26 -6.86
CA GLY A 409 38.64 4.71 -6.12
C GLY A 409 37.31 4.51 -6.83
N ALA A 410 37.30 3.96 -8.06
CA ALA A 410 36.05 3.65 -8.72
C ALA A 410 35.35 2.47 -8.06
N VAL A 411 34.05 2.63 -7.75
CA VAL A 411 33.22 1.54 -7.23
C VAL A 411 32.18 1.12 -8.27
N THR A 412 32.18 -0.17 -8.57
CA THR A 412 31.33 -0.78 -9.59
C THR A 412 30.50 -1.92 -9.02
N LEU A 413 29.30 -2.11 -9.58
CA LEU A 413 28.42 -3.24 -9.30
C LEU A 413 28.31 -4.09 -10.56
N GLY A 414 28.76 -5.34 -10.48
CA GLY A 414 28.67 -6.34 -11.53
C GLY A 414 27.83 -7.55 -11.10
N PHE A 415 27.53 -8.43 -12.06
CA PHE A 415 26.75 -9.65 -11.80
C PHE A 415 27.48 -10.86 -12.37
N ARG A 416 27.63 -11.91 -11.55
CA ARG A 416 28.24 -13.18 -11.93
C ARG A 416 27.16 -14.25 -12.03
N ALA A 417 27.05 -14.92 -13.18
CA ALA A 417 26.20 -16.11 -13.31
C ALA A 417 26.89 -17.36 -12.73
N ALA A 418 26.16 -18.46 -12.55
CA ALA A 418 26.72 -19.75 -12.11
C ALA A 418 27.95 -20.21 -12.92
N LYS A 419 28.00 -19.89 -14.22
CA LYS A 419 29.13 -20.17 -15.13
C LYS A 419 30.33 -19.22 -14.98
N GLY A 420 30.40 -18.42 -13.91
CA GLY A 420 31.60 -17.73 -13.45
C GLY A 420 31.96 -16.38 -14.09
N ARG A 421 31.45 -16.05 -15.29
CA ARG A 421 31.79 -14.75 -15.94
C ARG A 421 31.01 -13.58 -15.32
N VAL A 422 31.73 -12.57 -14.84
CA VAL A 422 31.16 -11.29 -14.39
C VAL A 422 30.76 -10.47 -15.61
N ARG A 423 29.54 -9.96 -15.63
CA ARG A 423 29.06 -9.02 -16.65
C ARG A 423 28.90 -7.62 -16.05
N PRO A 424 29.36 -6.57 -16.76
CA PRO A 424 29.02 -5.21 -16.38
C PRO A 424 27.53 -4.99 -16.66
N GLY A 425 26.80 -4.50 -15.65
CA GLY A 425 25.38 -4.19 -15.77
C GLY A 425 24.44 -5.27 -15.26
N VAL A 426 23.24 -4.83 -14.90
CA VAL A 426 22.19 -5.67 -14.30
C VAL A 426 21.52 -6.54 -15.35
N PRO A 427 21.45 -7.88 -15.15
CA PRO A 427 20.63 -8.74 -15.99
C PRO A 427 19.16 -8.27 -15.98
N PRO A 428 18.48 -8.18 -17.14
CA PRO A 428 17.09 -7.70 -17.19
C PRO A 428 16.14 -8.47 -16.27
N HIS A 429 16.35 -9.79 -16.14
CA HIS A 429 15.56 -10.66 -15.25
C HIS A 429 15.74 -10.32 -13.77
N VAL A 430 16.95 -9.92 -13.33
CA VAL A 430 17.19 -9.49 -11.96
C VAL A 430 16.36 -8.23 -11.66
N ARG A 431 16.43 -7.23 -12.54
CA ARG A 431 15.66 -5.98 -12.38
C ARG A 431 14.15 -6.21 -12.42
N ARG A 432 13.69 -7.21 -13.18
CA ARG A 432 12.27 -7.54 -13.31
C ARG A 432 11.73 -8.34 -12.13
N ARG A 433 12.46 -9.36 -11.64
CA ARG A 433 11.99 -10.29 -10.59
C ARG A 433 12.37 -9.88 -9.18
N ASN A 434 13.48 -9.17 -9.01
CA ASN A 434 14.03 -8.82 -7.70
C ASN A 434 14.22 -7.30 -7.58
N PRO A 435 13.16 -6.49 -7.80
CA PRO A 435 13.30 -5.04 -7.85
C PRO A 435 13.77 -4.44 -6.51
N VAL A 436 13.34 -5.02 -5.39
CA VAL A 436 13.70 -4.55 -4.05
C VAL A 436 15.15 -4.87 -3.73
N GLN A 437 15.59 -6.12 -3.91
CA GLN A 437 16.99 -6.50 -3.70
C GLN A 437 17.92 -5.73 -4.65
N TYR A 438 17.51 -5.49 -5.89
CA TYR A 438 18.28 -4.66 -6.81
C TYR A 438 18.38 -3.20 -6.32
N ALA A 439 17.29 -2.64 -5.79
CA ALA A 439 17.31 -1.31 -5.22
C ALA A 439 18.18 -1.22 -3.94
N ALA A 440 18.18 -2.26 -3.10
CA ALA A 440 19.09 -2.40 -1.96
C ALA A 440 20.56 -2.42 -2.39
N LEU A 441 20.91 -3.20 -3.42
CA LEU A 441 22.27 -3.23 -3.99
C LEU A 441 22.70 -1.87 -4.56
N ARG A 442 21.77 -1.11 -5.15
CA ARG A 442 22.05 0.25 -5.65
C ARG A 442 22.26 1.23 -4.52
N ALA A 443 21.51 1.13 -3.42
CA ALA A 443 21.75 1.93 -2.22
C ALA A 443 23.12 1.61 -1.62
N GLN A 444 23.49 0.34 -1.52
CA GLN A 444 24.82 -0.10 -1.06
C GLN A 444 25.94 0.42 -1.97
N LEU A 445 25.74 0.41 -3.30
CA LEU A 445 26.70 0.96 -4.25
C LEU A 445 27.01 2.43 -3.96
N THR A 446 25.97 3.23 -3.70
CA THR A 446 26.13 4.64 -3.33
C THR A 446 26.86 4.77 -2.00
N HIS A 447 26.45 4.01 -0.98
CA HIS A 447 27.11 4.03 0.32
C HIS A 447 28.60 3.68 0.24
N LEU A 448 28.96 2.63 -0.51
CA LEU A 448 30.34 2.24 -0.74
C LEU A 448 31.14 3.32 -1.49
N ARG A 449 30.52 4.05 -2.43
CA ARG A 449 31.18 5.18 -3.10
C ARG A 449 31.48 6.31 -2.14
N ASP A 450 30.53 6.62 -1.26
CA ASP A 450 30.69 7.67 -0.27
C ASP A 450 31.79 7.29 0.73
N GLN A 451 31.81 6.03 1.19
CA GLN A 451 32.89 5.49 2.03
C GLN A 451 34.25 5.56 1.35
N VAL A 452 34.34 5.14 0.09
CA VAL A 452 35.59 5.20 -0.69
C VAL A 452 36.04 6.64 -0.91
N ALA A 453 35.12 7.57 -1.20
CA ALA A 453 35.44 8.97 -1.36
C ALA A 453 35.94 9.61 -0.05
N ALA A 454 35.28 9.34 1.07
CA ALA A 454 35.71 9.78 2.39
C ALA A 454 37.10 9.23 2.74
N HIS A 455 37.33 7.93 2.52
CA HIS A 455 38.62 7.27 2.76
C HIS A 455 39.74 7.89 1.93
N ARG A 456 39.47 8.22 0.66
CA ARG A 456 40.43 8.93 -0.21
C ARG A 456 40.75 10.33 0.32
N GLY A 457 39.75 11.05 0.84
CA GLY A 457 39.95 12.33 1.52
C GLY A 457 40.92 12.20 2.70
N THR A 458 40.66 11.23 3.58
CA THR A 458 41.53 10.94 4.73
C THR A 458 42.96 10.58 4.32
N LEU A 459 43.13 9.75 3.29
CA LEU A 459 44.45 9.40 2.76
C LEU A 459 45.17 10.62 2.15
N ALA A 460 44.45 11.52 1.49
CA ALA A 460 45.01 12.75 0.94
C ALA A 460 45.45 13.73 2.02
N GLU A 461 44.69 13.85 3.11
CA GLU A 461 45.10 14.64 4.28
C GLU A 461 46.35 14.06 4.95
N ARG A 462 46.38 12.73 5.16
CA ARG A 462 47.56 12.05 5.72
C ARG A 462 48.80 12.28 4.85
N LEU A 463 48.71 12.26 3.52
CA LEU A 463 49.86 12.53 2.65
C LEU A 463 50.59 13.85 2.96
N HIS A 464 49.90 14.85 3.52
CA HIS A 464 50.46 16.16 3.82
C HIS A 464 50.99 16.32 5.26
N GLY A 465 50.74 15.37 6.16
CA GLY A 465 51.08 15.53 7.58
C GLY A 465 50.93 14.29 8.45
N ASP A 466 51.06 13.08 7.89
CA ASP A 466 50.94 11.81 8.60
C ASP A 466 52.02 11.68 9.69
N ARG A 467 51.59 11.51 10.94
CA ARG A 467 52.50 11.21 12.07
C ARG A 467 52.86 9.72 12.14
N GLY A 468 52.27 8.92 11.26
CA GLY A 468 52.36 7.47 11.30
C GLY A 468 51.49 6.86 12.40
N THR A 469 51.19 5.58 12.23
CA THR A 469 50.40 4.76 13.16
C THR A 469 51.09 3.42 13.36
N PRO A 470 51.01 2.78 14.55
CA PRO A 470 51.52 1.44 14.76
C PRO A 470 51.00 0.45 13.71
N ALA A 471 51.83 -0.50 13.27
CA ALA A 471 51.50 -1.41 12.17
C ALA A 471 50.23 -2.24 12.42
N ALA A 472 49.97 -2.63 13.67
CA ALA A 472 48.74 -3.34 14.02
C ALA A 472 47.49 -2.47 13.80
N GLU A 473 47.52 -1.20 14.22
CA GLU A 473 46.44 -0.24 14.02
C GLU A 473 46.30 0.11 12.53
N TRP A 474 47.41 0.33 11.84
CA TRP A 474 47.44 0.57 10.41
C TRP A 474 46.79 -0.56 9.61
N ALA A 475 47.13 -1.82 9.93
CA ALA A 475 46.53 -2.98 9.27
C ALA A 475 45.03 -3.06 9.53
N ALA A 476 44.62 -2.90 10.79
CA ALA A 476 43.21 -2.94 11.18
C ALA A 476 42.39 -1.80 10.53
N GLU A 477 42.93 -0.59 10.49
CA GLU A 477 42.26 0.61 9.96
C GLU A 477 42.21 0.59 8.42
N PHE A 478 43.30 0.22 7.75
CA PHE A 478 43.45 0.45 6.31
C PHE A 478 43.43 -0.79 5.43
N LEU A 479 43.75 -1.97 5.96
CA LEU A 479 43.98 -3.18 5.17
C LEU A 479 43.00 -4.31 5.44
N ASP A 480 42.43 -4.37 6.64
CA ASP A 480 41.53 -5.45 7.05
C ASP A 480 40.07 -5.19 6.66
N GLU A 481 39.70 -3.95 6.31
CA GLU A 481 38.40 -3.64 5.71
C GLU A 481 38.39 -3.99 4.21
N PRO A 482 37.72 -5.07 3.77
CA PRO A 482 37.89 -5.61 2.42
C PRO A 482 37.51 -4.64 1.30
N ALA A 483 36.55 -3.75 1.58
CA ALA A 483 36.12 -2.72 0.63
C ALA A 483 37.19 -1.66 0.37
N LEU A 484 38.00 -1.32 1.38
CA LEU A 484 38.96 -0.22 1.33
C LEU A 484 40.39 -0.69 1.09
N ALA A 485 40.68 -1.95 1.42
CA ALA A 485 42.00 -2.55 1.32
C ALA A 485 42.67 -2.36 -0.05
N GLN A 486 41.90 -2.41 -1.15
CA GLN A 486 42.46 -2.24 -2.50
C GLN A 486 43.03 -0.84 -2.73
N LEU A 487 42.43 0.20 -2.12
CA LEU A 487 42.91 1.58 -2.22
C LEU A 487 44.24 1.70 -1.49
N THR A 488 44.27 1.24 -0.24
CA THR A 488 45.46 1.26 0.61
C THR A 488 46.64 0.51 0.00
N ARG A 489 46.38 -0.66 -0.61
CA ARG A 489 47.41 -1.50 -1.25
C ARG A 489 48.00 -0.91 -2.52
N ALA A 490 47.34 0.09 -3.11
CA ALA A 490 47.82 0.81 -4.27
C ALA A 490 48.74 2.00 -3.91
N LEU A 491 48.90 2.27 -2.62
CA LEU A 491 49.76 3.33 -2.10
C LEU A 491 51.10 2.78 -1.61
N VAL A 492 52.13 3.62 -1.69
CA VAL A 492 53.44 3.36 -1.10
C VAL A 492 53.40 3.84 0.35
N TRP A 493 53.79 2.96 1.27
CA TRP A 493 53.85 3.21 2.70
C TRP A 493 55.30 3.20 3.16
N GLN A 494 55.62 3.95 4.20
CA GLN A 494 56.91 3.96 4.85
C GLN A 494 56.79 3.37 6.25
N ALA A 495 57.71 2.49 6.63
CA ALA A 495 57.81 1.94 7.97
C ALA A 495 59.15 2.29 8.60
N ASP A 496 59.13 2.68 9.87
CA ASP A 496 60.33 3.01 10.65
C ASP A 496 60.88 1.75 11.31
N LEU A 497 61.79 1.06 10.61
CA LEU A 497 62.43 -0.17 11.09
C LEU A 497 63.74 0.12 11.83
N PRO A 498 64.24 -0.79 12.69
CA PRO A 498 65.51 -0.60 13.41
C PRO A 498 66.73 -0.39 12.51
N ARG A 499 66.69 -0.86 11.25
CA ARG A 499 67.76 -0.71 10.26
C ARG A 499 67.62 0.55 9.39
N GLY A 500 66.62 1.39 9.67
CA GLY A 500 66.28 2.58 8.90
C GLY A 500 64.87 2.48 8.29
N PRO A 501 64.34 3.62 7.80
CA PRO A 501 63.03 3.68 7.18
C PRO A 501 63.02 2.87 5.88
N VAL A 502 61.90 2.19 5.62
CA VAL A 502 61.69 1.44 4.38
C VAL A 502 60.37 1.84 3.74
N ALA A 503 60.42 2.23 2.47
CA ALA A 503 59.24 2.45 1.65
C ALA A 503 58.85 1.16 0.90
N GLY A 504 57.55 0.85 0.83
CA GLY A 504 57.06 -0.34 0.16
C GLY A 504 55.56 -0.37 -0.12
N LEU A 505 55.15 -1.31 -0.98
CA LEU A 505 53.73 -1.61 -1.20
C LEU A 505 53.25 -2.67 -0.20
N PRO A 506 52.03 -2.55 0.38
CA PRO A 506 51.48 -3.55 1.27
C PRO A 506 51.15 -4.82 0.50
N VAL A 507 51.71 -5.94 0.95
CA VAL A 507 51.40 -7.25 0.40
C VAL A 507 51.14 -8.24 1.53
N ARG A 508 50.23 -9.18 1.30
CA ARG A 508 50.02 -10.33 2.18
C ARG A 508 50.65 -11.55 1.49
N PRO A 509 51.72 -12.15 2.05
CA PRO A 509 52.34 -13.34 1.47
C PRO A 509 51.33 -14.49 1.34
N ARG A 510 51.49 -15.38 0.34
CA ARG A 510 50.53 -16.46 0.03
C ARG A 510 50.17 -17.37 1.21
N HIS A 511 51.06 -17.49 2.20
CA HIS A 511 50.88 -18.30 3.41
C HIS A 511 51.03 -17.47 4.71
N GLY A 512 51.07 -16.14 4.60
CA GLY A 512 51.28 -15.25 5.73
C GLY A 512 49.97 -14.68 6.27
N THR A 513 49.85 -14.61 7.60
CA THR A 513 48.73 -13.94 8.27
C THR A 513 48.99 -12.44 8.44
N VAL A 514 50.24 -11.99 8.38
CA VAL A 514 50.67 -10.61 8.64
C VAL A 514 50.91 -9.84 7.33
N TRP A 515 50.66 -8.52 7.36
CA TRP A 515 50.97 -7.60 6.29
C TRP A 515 52.46 -7.22 6.30
N VAL A 516 53.09 -7.21 5.12
CA VAL A 516 54.49 -6.80 4.95
C VAL A 516 54.60 -5.69 3.91
N LEU A 517 55.66 -4.89 3.99
CA LEU A 517 56.01 -3.95 2.93
C LEU A 517 56.95 -4.61 1.92
N ARG A 518 56.62 -4.51 0.64
CA ARG A 518 57.53 -4.91 -0.44
C ARG A 518 58.17 -3.68 -1.06
N ASP A 519 59.49 -3.57 -0.94
CA ASP A 519 60.27 -2.46 -1.48
C ASP A 519 60.49 -2.56 -3.01
N LEU A 520 61.23 -1.60 -3.56
CA LEU A 520 61.61 -1.53 -4.98
C LEU A 520 62.48 -2.70 -5.46
N ARG A 521 63.21 -3.36 -4.55
CA ARG A 521 64.04 -4.54 -4.84
C ARG A 521 63.24 -5.83 -4.78
N GLY A 522 61.98 -5.76 -4.35
CA GLY A 522 61.11 -6.91 -4.15
C GLY A 522 61.33 -7.61 -2.82
N VAL A 523 62.12 -7.03 -1.90
CA VAL A 523 62.35 -7.58 -0.57
C VAL A 523 61.11 -7.32 0.28
N HIS A 524 60.68 -8.34 1.04
CA HIS A 524 59.59 -8.24 1.99
C HIS A 524 60.15 -7.85 3.37
N HIS A 525 59.56 -6.83 3.98
CA HIS A 525 59.92 -6.32 5.29
C HIS A 525 58.78 -6.59 6.25
N GLU A 526 59.04 -7.44 7.25
CA GLU A 526 58.09 -7.71 8.32
C GLU A 526 57.99 -6.49 9.25
N LEU A 527 56.77 -6.22 9.69
CA LEU A 527 56.46 -5.11 10.58
C LEU A 527 56.14 -5.69 11.95
N ALA A 528 56.78 -5.18 13.00
CA ALA A 528 56.32 -5.45 14.36
C ALA A 528 55.04 -4.66 14.60
N ASP A 529 54.16 -5.12 15.50
CA ASP A 529 52.89 -4.44 15.80
C ASP A 529 53.07 -2.97 16.20
N THR A 530 54.20 -2.65 16.82
CA THR A 530 54.60 -1.30 17.26
C THR A 530 55.39 -0.50 16.23
N THR A 531 55.75 -1.09 15.08
CA THR A 531 56.44 -0.38 14.00
C THR A 531 55.56 0.76 13.51
N VAL A 532 56.08 1.99 13.52
CA VAL A 532 55.35 3.15 13.01
C VAL A 532 55.31 3.08 11.49
N VAL A 533 54.10 3.09 10.93
CA VAL A 533 53.84 3.07 9.49
C VAL A 533 53.14 4.38 9.12
N SER A 534 53.68 5.10 8.15
CA SER A 534 53.13 6.34 7.61
C SER A 534 52.99 6.27 6.10
N LEU A 535 52.17 7.14 5.52
CA LEU A 535 52.06 7.24 4.08
C LEU A 535 53.34 7.87 3.49
N TRP A 536 53.98 7.19 2.54
CA TRP A 536 55.25 7.68 1.96
C TRP A 536 55.02 9.02 1.25
N ASN A 537 55.86 10.01 1.59
CA ASN A 537 55.79 11.37 1.06
C ASN A 537 56.98 11.63 0.12
N PRO A 538 56.75 11.88 -1.18
CA PRO A 538 57.83 12.08 -2.16
C PRO A 538 58.73 13.28 -1.83
N ARG A 539 58.27 14.24 -1.01
CA ARG A 539 59.05 15.44 -0.64
C ARG A 539 60.26 15.11 0.22
N HIS A 540 60.26 13.95 0.87
CA HIS A 540 61.37 13.49 1.71
C HIS A 540 62.28 12.47 1.00
N ALA A 541 61.93 12.08 -0.23
CA ALA A 541 62.67 11.12 -1.04
C ALA A 541 63.53 11.84 -2.09
N ASP A 542 64.63 11.20 -2.49
CA ASP A 542 65.44 11.73 -3.59
C ASP A 542 64.77 11.49 -4.96
N ALA A 543 65.25 12.21 -5.98
CA ALA A 543 64.69 12.13 -7.32
C ALA A 543 64.83 10.71 -7.95
N ALA A 544 65.86 9.95 -7.58
CA ALA A 544 66.08 8.61 -8.10
C ALA A 544 65.07 7.61 -7.52
N GLU A 545 64.76 7.72 -6.23
CA GLU A 545 63.74 6.94 -5.54
C GLU A 545 62.35 7.25 -6.09
N VAL A 546 61.98 8.53 -6.24
CA VAL A 546 60.71 8.95 -6.84
C VAL A 546 60.56 8.40 -8.26
N ALA A 547 61.61 8.48 -9.08
CA ALA A 547 61.61 7.93 -10.43
C ALA A 547 61.50 6.38 -10.43
N ALA A 548 62.12 5.70 -9.47
CA ALA A 548 62.02 4.25 -9.32
C ALA A 548 60.60 3.81 -8.94
N TRP A 549 59.96 4.48 -7.99
CA TRP A 549 58.56 4.23 -7.65
C TRP A 549 57.62 4.49 -8.82
N ARG A 550 57.83 5.57 -9.59
CA ARG A 550 57.03 5.84 -10.80
C ARG A 550 57.11 4.70 -11.81
N ARG A 551 58.33 4.22 -12.11
CA ARG A 551 58.52 3.07 -13.00
C ARG A 551 57.86 1.82 -12.44
N GLU A 552 57.97 1.59 -11.13
CA GLU A 552 57.44 0.40 -10.49
C GLU A 552 55.91 0.34 -10.50
N LEU A 553 55.25 1.45 -10.15
CA LEU A 553 53.79 1.55 -10.21
C LEU A 553 53.28 1.42 -11.65
N SER A 554 53.98 2.04 -12.62
CA SER A 554 53.65 1.92 -14.04
C SER A 554 53.80 0.48 -14.54
N ARG A 555 54.91 -0.20 -14.20
CA ARG A 555 55.16 -1.61 -14.54
C ARG A 555 54.07 -2.53 -14.02
N ARG A 556 53.52 -2.23 -12.84
CA ARG A 556 52.43 -2.99 -12.21
C ARG A 556 51.03 -2.54 -12.64
N HIS A 557 50.92 -1.51 -13.47
CA HIS A 557 49.65 -0.88 -13.84
C HIS A 557 48.82 -0.46 -12.60
N VAL A 558 49.50 0.02 -11.55
CA VAL A 558 48.87 0.49 -10.32
C VAL A 558 48.46 1.95 -10.53
N ILE A 559 47.15 2.20 -10.46
CA ILE A 559 46.60 3.55 -10.40
C ILE A 559 46.40 3.89 -8.93
N GLN A 560 47.02 4.99 -8.47
CA GLN A 560 46.92 5.38 -7.08
C GLN A 560 45.61 6.13 -6.81
N PRO A 561 44.92 5.84 -5.70
CA PRO A 561 43.69 6.53 -5.33
C PRO A 561 43.93 8.00 -4.92
N VAL A 562 45.15 8.27 -4.44
CA VAL A 562 45.68 9.59 -4.12
C VAL A 562 47.04 9.69 -4.81
N PRO A 563 47.31 10.73 -5.63
CA PRO A 563 48.58 10.84 -6.33
C PRO A 563 49.71 11.13 -5.33
N GLN A 564 50.58 10.15 -5.09
CA GLN A 564 51.77 10.34 -4.26
C GLN A 564 52.98 10.81 -5.06
N LEU A 565 52.96 10.64 -6.38
CA LEU A 565 54.09 11.03 -7.23
C LEU A 565 53.77 12.35 -7.95
N PRO A 566 54.73 13.29 -8.02
CA PRO A 566 54.54 14.50 -8.79
C PRO A 566 54.35 14.17 -10.29
N PRO A 567 53.61 15.01 -11.03
CA PRO A 567 53.45 14.83 -12.48
C PRO A 567 54.82 14.85 -13.18
N PRO A 568 54.97 14.16 -14.32
CA PRO A 568 56.21 14.17 -15.09
C PRO A 568 56.58 15.62 -15.48
N GLY A 569 57.79 16.06 -15.12
CA GLY A 569 58.31 17.39 -15.46
C GLY A 569 58.14 18.49 -14.40
N ALA A 570 57.62 18.18 -13.20
CA ALA A 570 57.45 19.15 -12.11
C ALA A 570 58.57 19.13 -11.05
N GLY A 571 59.80 18.74 -11.43
CA GLY A 571 60.92 18.53 -10.50
C GLY A 571 62.21 19.19 -10.95
#